data_AF-A0A963ZI68-F1
#
_entry.id   AF-A0A963ZI68-F1
#
_cell.length_a   1.000
_cell.length_b   1.000
_cell.length_c   1.000
_cell.angle_alpha   90.00
_cell.angle_beta   90.00
_cell.angle_gamma   90.00
#
_symmetry.space_group_name_H-M   'P 1'
#
loop_
_entity.id
_entity.type
_entity.pdbx_description
1 polymer ?
#
loop_
_entity_poly.entity_id
_entity_poly.type
_entity_poly.pdbx_seq_one_letter_code
_entity_poly.pdbx_strand_id
1 'polypeptide(L)'
;MKKPKLPKATEMLDRLKEFYGYKYDTDLARHLKLSEGSAIGNWRRRDTLDIFLIAKYCPEIDLDWLLWGRGDKAPAVPPDVDLILEKSGMPREQLISLVREALESYLLSDEKK
;
A
#
# COMPACT_ATOMS: atom_id res chain seq x y z
N MET A 1 -21.72 5.31 14.38
CA MET A 1 -20.61 6.10 13.81
C MET A 1 -20.79 6.19 12.29
N LYS A 2 -20.84 7.39 11.69
CA LYS A 2 -20.90 7.52 10.22
C LYS A 2 -19.56 7.07 9.66
N LYS A 3 -19.54 6.06 8.76
CA LYS A 3 -18.31 5.66 8.07
C LYS A 3 -17.79 6.87 7.29
N PRO A 4 -16.51 7.26 7.41
CA PRO A 4 -15.97 8.36 6.64
C PRO A 4 -16.05 8.02 5.15
N LYS A 5 -16.41 9.01 4.32
CA LYS A 5 -16.42 8.87 2.88
C LYS A 5 -14.96 8.80 2.40
N LEU A 6 -14.61 7.76 1.65
CA LEU A 6 -13.29 7.65 1.03
C LEU A 6 -13.09 8.78 0.00
N PRO A 7 -11.88 9.34 -0.11
CA PRO A 7 -11.54 10.30 -1.14
C PRO A 7 -11.60 9.64 -2.52
N LYS A 8 -11.69 10.49 -3.54
CA LYS A 8 -11.67 10.03 -4.92
C LYS A 8 -10.30 9.48 -5.28
N ALA A 9 -10.24 8.48 -6.15
CA ALA A 9 -9.00 7.93 -6.68
C ALA A 9 -8.13 9.01 -7.33
N THR A 10 -8.75 9.98 -8.00
CA THR A 10 -8.05 11.13 -8.58
C THR A 10 -7.22 11.89 -7.54
N GLU A 11 -7.80 12.16 -6.36
CA GLU A 11 -7.13 12.92 -5.31
C GLU A 11 -5.98 12.11 -4.69
N MET A 12 -6.18 10.81 -4.48
CA MET A 12 -5.13 9.91 -4.01
C MET A 12 -3.96 9.82 -5.00
N LEU A 13 -4.26 9.74 -6.30
CA LEU A 13 -3.24 9.71 -7.36
C LEU A 13 -2.47 11.02 -7.46
N ASP A 14 -3.13 12.16 -7.24
CA ASP A 14 -2.45 13.46 -7.21
C ASP A 14 -1.53 13.57 -5.99
N ARG A 15 -1.98 13.11 -4.82
CA ARG A 15 -1.12 13.01 -3.61
C ARG A 15 0.10 12.13 -3.82
N LEU A 16 -0.07 10.97 -4.48
CA LEU A 16 1.05 10.11 -4.86
C LEU A 16 2.05 10.84 -5.76
N LYS A 17 1.56 11.54 -6.78
CA LYS A 17 2.42 12.32 -7.68
C LYS A 17 3.17 13.42 -6.95
N GLU A 18 2.51 14.15 -6.06
CA GLU A 18 3.14 15.18 -5.25
C GLU A 18 4.22 14.61 -4.31
N PHE A 19 3.94 13.47 -3.68
CA PHE A 19 4.89 12.80 -2.79
C PHE A 19 6.20 12.43 -3.50
N TYR A 20 6.09 11.88 -4.71
CA TYR A 20 7.24 11.46 -5.51
C TYR A 20 7.83 12.54 -6.42
N GLY A 21 7.20 13.72 -6.49
CA GLY A 21 7.61 14.79 -7.42
C GLY A 21 7.34 14.47 -8.90
N TYR A 22 6.35 13.63 -9.20
CA TYR A 22 5.98 13.26 -10.57
C TYR A 22 5.05 14.27 -11.22
N LYS A 23 5.43 14.72 -12.42
CA LYS A 23 4.61 15.65 -13.20
C LYS A 23 3.55 14.92 -14.01
N TYR A 24 3.87 13.75 -14.57
CA TYR A 24 3.00 13.03 -15.49
C TYR A 24 2.52 11.70 -14.89
N ASP A 25 1.31 11.29 -15.29
CA ASP A 25 0.74 10.00 -14.88
C ASP A 25 1.55 8.81 -15.41
N THR A 26 2.28 9.00 -16.51
CA THR A 26 3.23 8.02 -17.06
C THR A 26 4.40 7.75 -16.13
N ASP A 27 4.86 8.76 -15.38
CA ASP A 27 5.96 8.60 -14.43
C ASP A 27 5.51 7.75 -13.24
N LEU A 28 4.31 8.03 -12.71
CA LEU A 28 3.70 7.22 -11.66
C LEU A 28 3.43 5.78 -12.13
N ALA A 29 2.92 5.60 -13.36
CA ALA A 29 2.70 4.28 -13.92
C ALA A 29 4.00 3.47 -14.01
N ARG A 30 5.09 4.11 -14.43
CA ARG A 30 6.42 3.49 -14.51
C ARG A 30 6.96 3.11 -13.14
N HIS A 31 6.74 3.95 -12.12
CA HIS A 31 7.09 3.66 -10.73
C HIS A 31 6.36 2.42 -10.22
N LEU A 32 5.05 2.32 -10.46
CA LEU A 32 4.20 1.19 -10.08
C LEU A 32 4.39 -0.06 -10.96
N LYS A 33 5.39 -0.08 -11.85
CA LYS A 33 5.66 -1.17 -12.81
C LYS A 33 4.46 -1.55 -13.68
N LEU A 34 3.58 -0.59 -13.95
CA LEU A 34 2.48 -0.76 -14.90
C LEU A 34 3.04 -0.66 -16.32
N SER A 35 2.70 -1.63 -17.16
CA SER A 35 3.17 -1.74 -18.55
C SER A 35 2.66 -0.59 -19.43
N GLU A 36 1.60 0.13 -19.02
CA GLU A 36 1.04 1.25 -19.76
C GLU A 36 0.64 2.42 -18.85
N GLY A 37 0.89 3.66 -19.30
CA GLY A 37 0.35 4.88 -18.67
C GLY A 37 -1.19 4.97 -18.71
N SER A 38 -1.85 4.10 -19.47
CA SER A 38 -3.31 4.00 -19.61
C SER A 38 -3.99 3.54 -18.32
N ALA A 39 -3.29 2.79 -17.47
CA ALA A 39 -3.84 2.24 -16.22
C ALA A 39 -4.23 3.33 -15.22
N ILE A 40 -3.37 4.33 -15.00
CA ILE A 40 -3.64 5.48 -14.12
C ILE A 40 -4.84 6.29 -14.64
N GLY A 41 -4.92 6.51 -15.95
CA GLY A 41 -6.06 7.20 -16.57
C GLY A 41 -7.38 6.43 -16.40
N ASN A 42 -7.35 5.09 -16.46
CA ASN A 42 -8.51 4.24 -16.21
C ASN A 42 -8.95 4.28 -14.74
N TRP A 43 -7.98 4.27 -13.80
CA TRP A 43 -8.22 4.42 -12.37
C TRP A 43 -8.90 5.75 -12.04
N ARG A 44 -8.43 6.86 -12.61
CA ARG A 44 -9.08 8.18 -12.47
C ARG A 44 -10.51 8.18 -13.01
N ARG A 45 -10.74 7.58 -14.19
CA ARG A 45 -12.08 7.52 -14.82
C ARG A 45 -13.08 6.69 -14.03
N ARG A 46 -12.64 5.57 -13.44
CA ARG A 46 -13.49 4.63 -12.71
C ARG A 46 -13.61 4.95 -11.21
N ASP A 47 -12.85 5.92 -10.73
CA ASP A 47 -12.71 6.25 -9.31
C ASP A 47 -12.26 5.04 -8.47
N THR A 48 -11.34 4.25 -9.03
CA THR A 48 -10.81 3.02 -8.42
C THR A 48 -9.31 3.12 -8.22
N LEU A 49 -8.78 2.60 -7.12
CA LEU A 49 -7.34 2.52 -6.85
C LEU A 49 -6.98 1.13 -6.33
N ASP A 50 -5.91 0.55 -6.85
CA ASP A 50 -5.39 -0.73 -6.35
C ASP A 50 -4.47 -0.50 -5.15
N ILE A 51 -5.06 -0.55 -3.95
CA ILE A 51 -4.34 -0.30 -2.69
C ILE A 51 -3.21 -1.30 -2.46
N PHE A 52 -3.38 -2.56 -2.86
CA PHE A 52 -2.33 -3.57 -2.72
C PHE A 52 -1.14 -3.27 -3.62
N LEU A 53 -1.39 -2.80 -4.84
CA LEU A 53 -0.32 -2.37 -5.73
C LEU A 53 0.42 -1.15 -5.17
N ILE A 54 -0.31 -0.15 -4.66
CA ILE A 54 0.31 1.02 -4.02
C ILE A 54 1.14 0.59 -2.81
N ALA A 55 0.59 -0.20 -1.88
CA ALA A 55 1.34 -0.66 -0.70
C ALA A 55 2.60 -1.46 -1.07
N LYS A 56 2.57 -2.20 -2.18
CA LYS A 56 3.71 -2.99 -2.67
C LYS A 56 4.83 -2.12 -3.25
N TYR A 57 4.50 -1.11 -4.03
CA TYR A 57 5.49 -0.30 -4.77
C TYR A 57 5.81 1.04 -4.11
N CYS A 58 4.98 1.48 -3.17
CA CYS A 58 5.12 2.71 -2.40
C CYS A 58 5.16 2.41 -0.89
N PRO A 59 6.08 1.56 -0.39
CA PRO A 59 6.11 1.18 1.03
C PRO A 59 6.46 2.35 1.97
N GLU A 60 7.10 3.40 1.45
CA GLU A 60 7.40 4.63 2.18
C GLU A 60 6.20 5.58 2.36
N ILE A 61 5.05 5.31 1.73
CA ILE A 61 3.87 6.16 1.89
C ILE A 61 2.99 5.64 3.02
N ASP A 62 2.52 6.55 3.86
CA ASP A 62 1.52 6.21 4.85
C ASP A 62 0.14 6.08 4.16
N LEU A 63 -0.47 4.90 4.24
CA LEU A 63 -1.78 4.64 3.64
C LEU A 63 -2.89 5.44 4.33
N ASP A 64 -2.75 5.74 5.62
CA ASP A 64 -3.72 6.57 6.34
C ASP A 64 -3.69 8.01 5.83
N TRP A 65 -2.50 8.52 5.53
CA TRP A 65 -2.31 9.82 4.89
C TRP A 65 -2.85 9.82 3.47
N LEU A 66 -2.58 8.77 2.70
CA LEU A 66 -3.07 8.65 1.34
C LEU A 66 -4.61 8.60 1.30
N LEU A 67 -5.22 7.75 2.13
CA LEU A 67 -6.67 7.45 2.10
C LEU A 67 -7.51 8.45 2.89
N TRP A 68 -7.00 9.08 3.92
CA TRP A 68 -7.81 9.98 4.76
C TRP A 68 -7.19 11.36 4.95
N GLY A 69 -5.96 11.59 4.46
CA GLY A 69 -5.23 12.84 4.69
C GLY A 69 -4.84 13.04 6.15
N ARG A 70 -4.77 11.95 6.93
CA ARG A 70 -4.42 11.95 8.35
C ARG A 70 -3.07 11.30 8.54
N GLY A 71 -2.28 11.77 9.49
CA GLY A 71 -0.92 11.28 9.70
C GLY A 71 0.10 11.98 8.82
N ASP A 72 1.34 11.48 8.84
CA ASP A 72 2.46 12.03 8.10
C ASP A 72 2.56 11.43 6.69
N LYS A 73 3.10 12.20 5.74
CA LYS A 73 3.21 11.78 4.33
C LYS A 73 4.03 10.49 4.14
N ALA A 74 5.14 10.44 4.87
CA ALA A 74 5.94 9.25 5.05
C ALA A 74 5.88 8.94 6.54
N PRO A 75 5.71 7.67 6.95
CA PRO A 75 5.90 7.33 8.33
C PRO A 75 7.35 7.70 8.67
N ALA A 76 7.55 8.49 9.73
CA ALA A 76 8.87 8.99 10.16
C ALA A 76 9.88 7.87 10.46
N VAL A 77 9.39 6.63 10.48
CA VAL A 77 10.15 5.39 10.58
C VAL A 77 9.62 4.50 9.45
N PRO A 78 10.47 3.91 8.57
CA PRO A 78 10.05 2.70 7.85
C PRO A 78 9.44 1.73 8.87
N PRO A 79 8.47 0.86 8.53
CA PRO A 79 8.03 -0.18 9.45
C PRO A 79 9.23 -1.05 9.78
N ASP A 80 9.93 -0.65 10.82
CA ASP A 80 11.12 -1.30 11.31
C ASP A 80 10.60 -2.60 11.89
N VAL A 81 10.81 -3.66 11.11
CA VAL A 81 10.34 -4.99 11.44
C VAL A 81 10.94 -5.38 12.79
N ASP A 82 12.15 -4.93 13.10
CA ASP A 82 12.80 -5.15 14.40
C ASP A 82 12.09 -4.37 15.53
N LEU A 83 11.59 -3.16 15.28
CA LEU A 83 10.78 -2.41 16.26
C LEU A 83 9.40 -3.05 16.50
N ILE A 84 8.75 -3.56 15.45
CA ILE A 84 7.48 -4.29 15.56
C ILE A 84 7.70 -5.61 16.31
N LEU A 85 8.82 -6.30 16.03
CA LEU A 85 9.26 -7.50 16.73
C LEU A 85 9.49 -7.23 18.22
N GLU A 86 10.27 -6.20 18.57
CA GLU A 86 10.49 -5.79 19.97
C GLU A 86 9.18 -5.47 20.70
N LYS A 87 8.27 -4.72 20.06
CA LYS A 87 6.98 -4.36 20.65
C LYS A 87 6.00 -5.53 20.79
N SER A 88 6.11 -6.55 19.93
CA SER A 88 5.27 -7.75 19.99
C SER A 88 5.61 -8.67 21.18
N GLY A 89 6.80 -8.51 21.77
CA GLY A 89 7.32 -9.40 22.80
C GLY A 89 7.61 -10.82 22.31
N MET A 90 7.59 -11.04 20.98
CA MET A 90 7.79 -12.34 20.35
C MET A 90 9.18 -12.40 19.70
N PRO A 91 9.99 -13.43 19.98
CA PRO A 91 11.28 -13.61 19.33
C PRO A 91 11.12 -13.83 17.82
N ARG A 92 12.07 -13.29 17.06
CA ARG A 92 12.07 -13.28 15.58
C ARG A 92 11.83 -14.65 14.96
N GLU A 93 12.48 -15.70 15.48
CA GLU A 93 12.28 -17.08 15.03
C GLU A 93 10.83 -17.56 15.18
N GLN A 94 10.13 -17.18 16.26
CA GLN A 94 8.73 -17.56 16.47
C GLN A 94 7.81 -16.82 15.50
N LEU A 95 8.05 -15.54 15.23
CA LEU A 95 7.25 -14.79 14.26
C LEU A 95 7.44 -15.34 12.84
N ILE A 96 8.67 -15.67 12.46
CA ILE A 96 8.96 -16.29 11.15
C ILE A 96 8.23 -17.63 11.01
N SER A 97 8.21 -18.45 12.07
CA SER A 97 7.45 -19.71 12.08
C SER A 97 5.95 -19.47 11.90
N LEU A 98 5.38 -18.50 12.63
CA LEU A 98 3.95 -18.19 12.60
C LEU A 98 3.51 -17.64 11.24
N VAL A 99 4.29 -16.72 10.66
CA VAL A 99 4.01 -16.16 9.33
C VAL A 99 4.12 -17.23 8.25
N ARG A 100 5.10 -18.15 8.37
CA ARG A 100 5.22 -19.29 7.46
C ARG A 100 4.00 -20.20 7.55
N GLU A 101 3.57 -20.57 8.75
CA GLU A 101 2.40 -21.43 8.95
C GLU A 101 1.11 -20.78 8.42
N ALA A 102 0.91 -19.49 8.67
CA ALA A 102 -0.22 -18.74 8.16
C ALA A 102 -0.23 -18.67 6.62
N LEU A 103 0.95 -18.49 6.00
CA LEU A 103 1.10 -18.52 4.54
C LEU A 103 0.87 -19.91 3.97
N GLU A 104 1.38 -20.95 4.60
CA GLU A 104 1.16 -22.35 4.18
C GLU A 104 -0.33 -22.71 4.27
N SER A 105 -1.01 -22.30 5.35
CA SER A 105 -2.46 -22.45 5.49
C SER A 105 -3.23 -21.69 4.42
N TYR A 106 -2.78 -20.49 4.05
CA TYR A 106 -3.41 -19.68 3.02
C TYR A 106 -3.20 -20.30 1.62
N LEU A 107 -1.98 -20.73 1.30
CA LEU A 107 -1.64 -21.36 0.03
C LEU A 107 -2.35 -22.71 -0.16
N LEU A 108 -2.45 -23.54 0.89
CA LEU A 108 -3.22 -24.79 0.85
C LEU A 108 -4.73 -24.56 0.69
N SER A 109 -5.23 -23.37 1.03
CA SER A 109 -6.65 -23.02 0.88
C SER A 109 -7.01 -22.61 -0.55
N ASP A 110 -6.04 -22.11 -1.33
CA ASP A 110 -6.25 -21.68 -2.72
C ASP A 110 -6.24 -22.86 -3.71
N GLU A 111 -5.53 -23.95 -3.41
CA GLU A 111 -5.43 -25.14 -4.28
C GLU A 111 -6.67 -26.06 -4.27
N LYS A 112 -7.70 -25.76 -3.46
CA LYS A 112 -8.93 -26.57 -3.35
C LYS A 112 -10.18 -25.95 -3.99
N LYS A 113 -10.04 -24.95 -4.87
CA LYS A 113 -11.18 -24.28 -5.51
C LYS A 113 -11.23 -24.45 -7.02
#